data_AF-A0A9X9F5U5-F1
#
_entry.id   AF-A0A9X9F5U5-F1
#
_cell.length_a   1.000
_cell.length_b   1.000
_cell.length_c   1.000
_cell.angle_alpha   90.00
_cell.angle_beta   90.00
_cell.angle_gamma   90.00
#
_symmetry.space_group_name_H-M   'P 1'
#
loop_
_entity.id
_entity.type
_entity.pdbx_description
1 polymer ?
#
loop_
_entity_poly.entity_id
_entity_poly.type
_entity_poly.pdbx_seq_one_letter_code
_entity_poly.pdbx_strand_id
1 'polypeptide(L)'
;LLDFGTNGLMPLKSLPHVADIITLDQVEKCEKFLRRIEDLLKDRKQLLSKYGVASLEMYERASKEVLPTILITLDNYDAVREAGFVEDFERIVAQIVREGAAVGIHLMLTATRQNALRVQVNTNIKLQIALYMIDEAESRAIVGRTE
;
A
#
# COMPACT_ATOMS: atom_id res chain seq x y z
N LEU A 1 -6.45 -6.03 -4.38
CA LEU A 1 -6.88 -4.77 -5.00
C LEU A 1 -7.91 -4.13 -4.07
N LEU A 2 -7.67 -2.91 -3.60
CA LEU A 2 -8.62 -2.13 -2.81
C LEU A 2 -9.22 -1.09 -3.75
N ASP A 3 -10.46 -1.33 -4.20
CA ASP A 3 -11.15 -0.49 -5.17
C ASP A 3 -12.17 0.38 -4.44
N PHE A 4 -11.71 1.54 -3.95
CA PHE A 4 -12.55 2.50 -3.23
C PHE A 4 -12.99 3.65 -4.13
N GLY A 5 -12.72 3.54 -5.43
CA GLY A 5 -13.14 4.47 -6.47
C GLY A 5 -14.44 4.03 -7.14
N THR A 6 -14.42 4.02 -8.46
CA THR A 6 -15.59 3.72 -9.31
C THR A 6 -15.45 2.39 -10.06
N ASN A 7 -14.93 1.36 -9.38
CA ASN A 7 -14.66 0.03 -9.95
C ASN A 7 -13.57 0.02 -11.04
N GLY A 8 -12.61 0.93 -10.96
CA GLY A 8 -11.53 1.07 -11.95
C GLY A 8 -10.59 -0.14 -11.99
N LEU A 9 -10.49 -0.90 -10.89
CA LEU A 9 -9.64 -2.07 -10.77
C LEU A 9 -10.37 -3.38 -11.17
N MET A 10 -11.69 -3.35 -11.35
CA MET A 10 -12.49 -4.52 -11.67
C MET A 10 -12.02 -5.31 -12.92
N PRO A 11 -11.57 -4.68 -14.02
CA PRO A 11 -11.03 -5.41 -15.18
C PRO A 11 -9.80 -6.26 -14.87
N LEU A 12 -9.06 -5.94 -13.80
CA LEU A 12 -7.85 -6.67 -13.42
C LEU A 12 -8.16 -7.98 -12.66
N LYS A 13 -9.42 -8.18 -12.24
CA LYS A 13 -9.83 -9.32 -11.40
C LYS A 13 -9.48 -10.70 -12.01
N SER A 14 -9.44 -10.81 -13.32
CA SER A 14 -9.14 -12.08 -14.01
C SER A 14 -7.65 -12.39 -14.12
N LEU A 15 -6.76 -11.49 -13.70
CA LEU A 15 -5.33 -11.76 -13.72
C LEU A 15 -4.98 -12.85 -12.69
N PRO A 16 -4.13 -13.84 -13.04
CA PRO A 16 -3.79 -14.95 -12.13
C PRO A 16 -3.02 -14.50 -10.88
N HIS A 17 -2.47 -13.29 -10.90
CA HIS A 17 -1.73 -12.68 -9.78
C HIS A 17 -2.67 -12.03 -8.74
N VAL A 18 -3.92 -11.75 -9.12
CA VAL A 18 -4.86 -11.05 -8.24
C VAL A 18 -5.45 -12.03 -7.25
N ALA A 19 -5.03 -11.91 -5.99
CA ALA A 19 -5.54 -12.72 -4.90
C ALA A 19 -6.97 -12.35 -4.51
N ASP A 20 -7.29 -11.05 -4.48
CA ASP A 20 -8.63 -10.57 -4.11
C ASP A 20 -8.87 -9.12 -4.57
N ILE A 21 -10.15 -8.76 -4.68
CA ILE A 21 -10.64 -7.39 -4.84
C ILE A 21 -11.62 -7.06 -3.71
N ILE A 22 -11.42 -5.91 -3.08
CA ILE A 22 -12.20 -5.45 -1.92
C ILE A 22 -12.70 -4.04 -2.22
N THR A 23 -14.00 -3.84 -2.06
CA THR A 23 -14.66 -2.54 -2.20
C THR A 23 -14.91 -1.90 -0.83
N LEU A 24 -15.15 -0.59 -0.81
CA LEU A 24 -15.25 0.19 0.42
C LEU A 24 -16.42 -0.24 1.34
N ASP A 25 -17.51 -0.71 0.74
CA ASP A 25 -18.71 -1.22 1.43
C ASP A 25 -18.50 -2.59 2.08
N GLN A 26 -17.44 -3.32 1.72
CA GLN A 26 -17.10 -4.63 2.29
C GLN A 26 -16.29 -4.49 3.59
N VAL A 27 -16.84 -3.76 4.56
CA VAL A 27 -16.19 -3.39 5.84
C VAL A 27 -15.51 -4.58 6.53
N GLU A 28 -16.24 -5.67 6.76
CA GLU A 28 -15.69 -6.85 7.44
C GLU A 28 -14.51 -7.47 6.66
N LYS A 29 -14.57 -7.43 5.33
CA LYS A 29 -13.51 -7.94 4.46
C LYS A 29 -12.28 -7.05 4.50
N CYS A 30 -12.46 -5.72 4.51
CA CYS A 30 -11.39 -4.75 4.74
C CYS A 30 -10.69 -5.00 6.08
N GLU A 31 -11.43 -5.15 7.18
CA GLU A 31 -10.85 -5.40 8.50
C GLU A 31 -10.10 -6.73 8.58
N LYS A 32 -10.63 -7.80 7.96
CA LYS A 32 -9.93 -9.09 7.85
C LYS A 32 -8.64 -8.95 7.02
N PHE A 33 -8.69 -8.20 5.93
CA PHE A 33 -7.51 -7.91 5.11
C PHE A 33 -6.44 -7.15 5.91
N LEU A 34 -6.82 -6.09 6.62
CA LEU A 34 -5.89 -5.29 7.43
C LEU A 34 -5.18 -6.14 8.49
N ARG A 35 -5.93 -6.96 9.23
CA ARG A 35 -5.37 -7.91 10.20
C ARG A 35 -4.41 -8.90 9.53
N ARG A 36 -4.78 -9.44 8.37
CA ARG A 36 -3.95 -10.40 7.63
C ARG A 36 -2.62 -9.78 7.17
N ILE A 37 -2.63 -8.52 6.74
CA ILE A 37 -1.41 -7.81 6.35
C ILE A 37 -0.54 -7.48 7.56
N GLU A 38 -1.15 -7.11 8.69
CA GLU A 38 -0.44 -6.88 9.94
C GLU A 38 0.30 -8.13 10.42
N ASP A 39 -0.38 -9.28 10.44
CA ASP A 39 0.22 -10.56 10.80
C ASP A 39 1.36 -10.92 9.85
N LEU A 40 1.16 -10.73 8.55
CA LEU A 40 2.17 -11.06 7.55
C LEU A 40 3.42 -10.18 7.67
N LEU A 41 3.26 -8.87 7.93
CA LEU A 41 4.37 -7.96 8.22
C LEU A 41 5.17 -8.47 9.43
N LYS A 42 4.48 -8.87 10.50
CA LYS A 42 5.09 -9.39 11.72
C LYS A 42 5.84 -10.70 11.47
N ASP A 43 5.20 -11.66 10.81
CA ASP A 43 5.77 -12.98 10.52
C ASP A 43 7.03 -12.86 9.66
N ARG A 44 6.98 -12.06 8.59
CA ARG A 44 8.15 -11.85 7.73
C ARG A 44 9.28 -11.16 8.48
N LYS A 45 9.01 -10.13 9.29
CA LYS A 45 10.05 -9.52 10.13
C LYS A 45 10.71 -10.53 11.06
N GLN A 46 9.94 -11.44 11.65
CA GLN A 46 10.49 -12.50 12.50
C GLN A 46 11.37 -13.45 11.70
N LEU A 47 11.00 -13.80 10.46
CA LEU A 47 11.84 -14.57 9.55
C LEU A 47 13.16 -13.85 9.25
N LEU A 48 13.11 -12.59 8.84
CA LEU A 48 14.32 -11.79 8.60
C LEU A 48 15.23 -11.77 9.84
N SER A 49 14.66 -11.51 11.01
CA SER A 49 15.39 -11.48 12.29
C SER A 49 16.02 -12.83 12.63
N LYS A 50 15.30 -13.95 12.45
CA LYS A 50 15.80 -15.31 12.70
C LYS A 50 17.03 -15.65 11.85
N TYR A 51 17.10 -15.11 10.63
CA TYR A 51 18.24 -15.30 9.73
C TYR A 51 19.29 -14.18 9.82
N GLY A 52 19.08 -13.15 10.66
CA GLY A 52 20.00 -12.03 10.83
C GLY A 52 20.15 -11.16 9.57
N VAL A 53 19.10 -11.04 8.76
CA VAL A 53 19.12 -10.32 7.48
C VAL A 53 18.16 -9.13 7.48
N ALA A 54 18.43 -8.15 6.60
CA ALA A 54 17.68 -6.89 6.56
C ALA A 54 16.67 -6.79 5.40
N SER A 55 16.68 -7.73 4.46
CA SER A 55 15.75 -7.73 3.32
C SER A 55 15.25 -9.12 2.96
N LEU A 56 14.10 -9.18 2.29
CA LEU A 56 13.54 -10.42 1.77
C LEU A 56 14.51 -11.11 0.82
N GLU A 57 15.17 -10.36 -0.08
CA GLU A 57 16.15 -10.93 -1.00
C GLU A 57 17.32 -11.61 -0.27
N MET A 58 17.82 -11.02 0.82
CA MET A 58 18.86 -11.64 1.65
C MET A 58 18.34 -12.91 2.34
N TYR A 59 17.09 -12.89 2.81
CA TYR A 59 16.43 -14.06 3.38
C TYR A 59 16.36 -15.19 2.35
N GLU A 60 15.85 -14.95 1.15
CA GLU A 60 15.71 -15.96 0.10
C GLU A 60 17.06 -16.57 -0.31
N ARG A 61 18.11 -15.75 -0.36
CA ARG A 61 19.48 -16.23 -0.63
C ARG A 61 20.00 -17.14 0.48
N ALA A 62 19.68 -16.85 1.74
CA ALA A 62 20.14 -17.57 2.92
C ALA A 62 19.33 -18.85 3.20
N SER A 63 18.00 -18.77 3.12
CA SER A 63 17.08 -19.88 3.39
C SER A 63 16.89 -20.82 2.19
N LYS A 64 17.14 -20.34 0.96
CA LYS A 64 16.74 -20.98 -0.31
C LYS A 64 15.22 -21.10 -0.51
N GLU A 65 14.43 -20.48 0.38
CA GLU A 65 12.97 -20.42 0.29
C GLU A 65 12.57 -19.07 -0.30
N VAL A 66 11.76 -19.09 -1.36
CA VAL A 66 11.27 -17.88 -2.05
C VAL A 66 9.90 -17.53 -1.51
N LEU A 67 9.69 -16.28 -1.10
CA LEU A 67 8.37 -15.82 -0.65
C LEU A 67 7.74 -14.92 -1.70
N PRO A 68 6.41 -14.99 -1.90
CA PRO A 68 5.75 -14.15 -2.90
C PRO A 68 5.85 -12.67 -2.52
N THR A 69 6.22 -11.83 -3.48
CA THR A 69 6.09 -10.38 -3.35
C THR A 69 4.61 -10.00 -3.41
N ILE A 70 4.18 -9.12 -2.51
CA ILE A 70 2.79 -8.68 -2.43
C ILE A 70 2.71 -7.22 -2.85
N LEU A 71 1.87 -6.94 -3.84
CA LEU A 71 1.51 -5.59 -4.25
C LEU A 71 0.07 -5.29 -3.80
N ILE A 72 -0.06 -4.37 -2.85
CA ILE A 72 -1.34 -3.79 -2.48
C ILE A 72 -1.57 -2.58 -3.37
N THR A 73 -2.62 -2.64 -4.19
CA THR A 73 -3.07 -1.50 -5.00
C THR A 73 -4.32 -0.91 -4.35
N LEU A 74 -4.28 0.37 -4.06
CA LEU A 74 -5.38 1.14 -3.47
C LEU A 74 -5.83 2.22 -4.43
N ASP A 75 -7.05 2.10 -4.93
CA ASP A 75 -7.68 3.18 -5.69
C ASP A 75 -8.49 4.07 -4.73
N ASN A 76 -8.32 5.39 -4.87
CA ASN A 76 -9.03 6.44 -4.17
C ASN A 76 -8.83 6.45 -2.64
N TYR A 77 -7.61 6.81 -2.19
CA TYR A 77 -7.27 6.94 -0.76
C TYR A 77 -8.22 7.88 0.00
N ASP A 78 -8.69 8.95 -0.63
CA ASP A 78 -9.60 9.94 -0.04
C ASP A 78 -10.85 9.32 0.58
N ALA A 79 -11.40 8.27 -0.05
CA ALA A 79 -12.68 7.67 0.34
C ALA A 79 -12.61 6.91 1.67
N VAL A 80 -11.42 6.54 2.14
CA VAL A 80 -11.27 5.80 3.40
C VAL A 80 -11.52 6.69 4.62
N ARG A 81 -11.45 8.01 4.47
CA ARG A 81 -11.61 8.96 5.59
C ARG A 81 -12.97 8.86 6.30
N GLU A 82 -14.00 8.41 5.59
CA GLU A 82 -15.36 8.26 6.11
C GLU A 82 -15.67 6.81 6.55
N ALA A 83 -14.72 5.88 6.37
CA ALA A 83 -14.90 4.49 6.72
C ALA A 83 -14.72 4.26 8.23
N GLY A 84 -15.55 3.38 8.81
CA GLY A 84 -15.46 3.02 10.23
C GLY A 84 -14.14 2.36 10.65
N PHE A 85 -13.34 1.89 9.70
CA PHE A 85 -12.04 1.24 9.91
C PHE A 85 -10.84 2.15 9.61
N VAL A 86 -11.06 3.47 9.45
CA VAL A 86 -10.03 4.43 9.02
C VAL A 86 -8.78 4.43 9.90
N GLU A 87 -8.93 4.32 11.22
CA GLU A 87 -7.78 4.38 12.15
C GLU A 87 -6.82 3.21 11.95
N ASP A 88 -7.35 1.99 11.89
CA ASP A 88 -6.57 0.79 11.61
C ASP A 88 -5.99 0.81 10.20
N PHE A 89 -6.76 1.29 9.22
CA PHE A 89 -6.28 1.43 7.86
C PHE A 89 -5.07 2.36 7.77
N GLU A 90 -5.17 3.56 8.33
CA GLU A 90 -4.10 4.54 8.30
C GLU A 90 -2.85 4.06 9.05
N ARG A 91 -3.04 3.38 10.18
CA ARG A 91 -1.96 2.74 10.95
C ARG A 91 -1.22 1.70 10.11
N ILE A 92 -1.96 0.78 9.49
CA ILE A 92 -1.37 -0.30 8.67
C ILE A 92 -0.75 0.25 7.39
N VAL A 93 -1.38 1.21 6.71
CA VAL A 93 -0.79 1.87 5.54
C VAL A 93 0.51 2.58 5.90
N ALA A 94 0.55 3.34 7.00
CA ALA A 94 1.77 3.99 7.48
C ALA A 94 2.87 2.97 7.83
N GLN A 95 2.49 1.80 8.32
CA GLN A 95 3.41 0.70 8.55
C GLN A 95 3.96 0.14 7.22
N ILE A 96 3.10 -0.19 6.25
CA ILE A 96 3.53 -0.76 4.96
C ILE A 96 4.51 0.17 4.24
N VAL A 97 4.22 1.48 4.17
CA VAL A 97 5.11 2.41 3.44
C VAL A 97 6.49 2.53 4.08
N ARG A 98 6.58 2.41 5.41
CA ARG A 98 7.83 2.58 6.15
C ARG A 98 8.74 1.34 6.08
N GLU A 99 8.15 0.15 6.18
CA GLU A 99 8.89 -1.09 6.42
C GLU A 99 8.49 -2.26 5.50
N GLY A 100 7.39 -2.14 4.75
CA GLY A 100 6.89 -3.21 3.89
C GLY A 100 7.89 -3.62 2.81
N ALA A 101 8.62 -2.68 2.22
CA ALA A 101 9.59 -2.95 1.15
C ALA A 101 10.69 -3.94 1.60
N ALA A 102 11.15 -3.85 2.85
CA ALA A 102 12.17 -4.76 3.38
C ALA A 102 11.67 -6.21 3.43
N VAL A 103 10.35 -6.41 3.59
CA VAL A 103 9.73 -7.73 3.71
C VAL A 103 8.94 -8.13 2.46
N GLY A 104 9.13 -7.44 1.33
CA GLY A 104 8.48 -7.73 0.05
C GLY A 104 6.97 -7.46 0.02
N ILE A 105 6.50 -6.47 0.78
CA ILE A 105 5.12 -5.97 0.75
C ILE A 105 5.16 -4.51 0.28
N HIS A 106 4.55 -4.25 -0.87
CA HIS A 106 4.57 -2.95 -1.54
C HIS A 106 3.17 -2.36 -1.61
N LEU A 107 3.11 -1.02 -1.57
CA LEU A 107 1.88 -0.26 -1.70
C LEU A 107 1.97 0.64 -2.94
N MET A 108 0.95 0.56 -3.78
CA MET A 108 0.65 1.53 -4.82
C MET A 108 -0.72 2.13 -4.50
N LEU A 109 -0.85 3.46 -4.55
CA LEU A 109 -2.11 4.12 -4.27
C LEU A 109 -2.38 5.27 -5.23
N THR A 110 -3.66 5.60 -5.38
CA THR A 110 -4.12 6.85 -6.00
C THR A 110 -4.78 7.73 -4.94
N ALA A 111 -4.66 9.04 -5.10
CA ALA A 111 -5.32 10.04 -4.28
C ALA A 111 -5.73 11.20 -5.19
N THR A 112 -6.91 11.78 -4.94
CA THR A 112 -7.42 12.90 -5.76
C THR A 112 -6.74 14.20 -5.36
N ARG A 113 -6.47 14.37 -4.06
CA ARG A 113 -5.82 15.56 -3.52
C ARG A 113 -4.56 15.14 -2.78
N GLN A 114 -3.48 15.89 -2.92
CA GLN A 114 -2.24 15.56 -2.23
C GLN A 114 -2.40 15.64 -0.70
N ASN A 115 -3.19 16.62 -0.22
CA ASN A 115 -3.47 16.82 1.20
C ASN A 115 -4.39 15.73 1.81
N ALA A 116 -4.89 14.79 1.00
CA ALA A 116 -5.62 13.64 1.48
C ALA A 116 -4.70 12.66 2.23
N LEU A 117 -3.42 12.59 1.82
CA LEU A 117 -2.44 11.71 2.44
C LEU A 117 -1.95 12.28 3.78
N ARG A 118 -1.91 11.43 4.81
CA ARG A 118 -1.21 11.79 6.04
C ARG A 118 0.28 12.01 5.75
N VAL A 119 0.90 12.94 6.47
CA VAL A 119 2.33 13.29 6.30
C VAL A 119 3.25 12.06 6.37
N GLN A 120 2.99 11.14 7.30
CA GLN A 120 3.78 9.91 7.45
C GLN A 120 3.68 8.99 6.22
N VAL A 121 2.53 8.98 5.54
CA VAL A 121 2.35 8.21 4.32
C VAL A 121 3.07 8.89 3.16
N ASN A 122 2.82 10.19 2.97
CA ASN A 122 3.40 10.99 1.89
C ASN A 122 4.94 10.96 1.90
N THR A 123 5.57 11.08 3.08
CA THR A 123 7.04 11.12 3.22
C THR A 123 7.74 9.78 2.93
N ASN A 124 7.03 8.66 2.99
CA ASN A 124 7.59 7.33 2.75
C ASN A 124 7.28 6.77 1.35
N ILE A 125 6.47 7.48 0.54
CA ILE A 125 6.24 7.11 -0.85
C ILE A 125 7.38 7.65 -1.71
N LYS A 126 8.26 6.75 -2.16
CA LYS A 126 9.46 7.11 -2.94
C LYS A 126 9.16 7.55 -4.37
N LEU A 127 8.19 6.92 -5.01
CA LEU A 127 7.80 7.21 -6.39
C LEU A 127 6.43 7.87 -6.36
N GLN A 128 6.39 9.12 -6.81
CA GLN A 128 5.15 9.87 -6.95
C GLN A 128 4.98 10.26 -8.42
N ILE A 129 3.77 10.05 -8.94
CA ILE A 129 3.40 10.40 -10.30
C ILE A 129 2.29 11.43 -10.20
N ALA A 130 2.60 12.69 -10.50
CA ALA A 130 1.59 13.72 -10.62
C ALA A 130 0.94 13.64 -12.01
N LEU A 131 -0.38 13.48 -12.04
CA LEU A 131 -1.17 13.68 -13.25
C LEU A 131 -1.58 15.15 -13.36
N TYR A 132 -2.36 15.48 -14.40
CA TYR A 132 -2.94 16.81 -14.51
C TYR A 132 -3.80 17.11 -13.26
N MET A 133 -3.48 18.21 -12.58
CA MET A 133 -4.24 18.73 -11.44
C MET A 133 -4.77 20.12 -11.81
N ILE A 134 -5.98 20.45 -11.35
CA ILE A 134 -6.58 21.77 -11.61
C ILE A 134 -5.75 22.87 -10.94
N ASP A 135 -5.30 22.62 -9.72
CA ASP A 135 -4.36 23.50 -9.02
C ASP A 135 -2.92 23.05 -9.30
N GLU A 136 -2.19 23.86 -10.06
CA GLU A 136 -0.79 23.62 -10.33
C GLU A 136 0.07 23.57 -9.06
N ALA A 137 -0.34 24.23 -7.97
CA ALA A 137 0.37 24.17 -6.70
C ALA A 137 0.42 22.75 -6.13
N GLU A 138 -0.64 21.95 -6.30
CA GLU A 138 -0.64 20.54 -5.87
C GLU A 138 0.34 19.71 -6.69
N SER A 139 0.35 19.89 -8.02
CA SER A 139 1.31 19.17 -8.88
C SER A 139 2.76 19.53 -8.53
N ARG A 140 3.07 20.82 -8.34
CA ARG A 140 4.41 21.31 -7.94
C ARG A 140 4.84 20.81 -6.57
N ALA A 141 3.92 20.63 -5.65
CA ALA A 141 4.22 20.07 -4.33
C ALA A 141 4.53 18.55 -4.37
N ILE A 142 4.28 17.87 -5.50
CA ILE A 142 4.66 16.48 -5.74
C ILE A 142 5.98 16.40 -6.53
N VAL A 143 6.06 17.04 -7.71
CA VAL A 143 7.22 16.90 -8.60
C VAL A 143 8.37 17.85 -8.28
N GLY A 144 8.13 18.84 -7.42
CA GLY A 144 9.07 19.91 -7.15
C GLY A 144 9.08 20.98 -8.25
N ARG A 145 10.20 21.69 -8.39
CA ARG A 145 10.38 22.66 -9.47
C ARG A 145 10.66 21.93 -10.78
N THR A 146 9.77 22.08 -11.75
CA THR A 146 9.98 21.71 -13.14
C THR A 146 10.34 22.98 -13.91
N GLU A 147 11.53 23.03 -14.50
CA GLU A 147 12.03 24.17 -15.29
C GLU A 147 11.15 24.49 -16.50
#